data_AF-A0A397TF43-F1
#
_entry.id   AF-A0A397TF43-F1
#
_cell.length_a   1.000
_cell.length_b   1.000
_cell.length_c   1.000
_cell.angle_alpha   90.00
_cell.angle_beta   90.00
_cell.angle_gamma   90.00
#
_symmetry.space_group_name_H-M   'P 1'
#
loop_
_entity.id
_entity.type
_entity.pdbx_description
1 polymer ?
#
loop_
_entity_poly.entity_id
_entity_poly.type
_entity_poly.pdbx_seq_one_letter_code
_entity_poly.pdbx_strand_id
1 'polypeptide(L)'
;MAFLILYCLLIKQTKANIEKEVFISNVVGISEKIYKEISEWSEQEGLVTLIPPYSIQRYEQIVPFKNIDEIAQDKIGQKEKWYILDGLEEGNTYEARVSYAATSPTTFVLEIMGFEEAANIFKRRKNLEITQSNSQQIITTTKKLLRVKAIYEGVSNVPGRESRPIIYNIVLETLTYGVPRVAFKLILTLALILGVGYFICVPLFYSSLQKLIEVAQVNREVNREKRE
;
A
#
# COMPACT_ATOMS: atom_id res chain seq x y z
N MET A 1 -27.76 -16.81 -8.12
CA MET A 1 -26.41 -17.39 -8.32
C MET A 1 -25.58 -16.64 -9.37
N ALA A 2 -26.09 -16.38 -10.58
CA ALA A 2 -25.31 -15.74 -11.66
C ALA A 2 -24.72 -14.36 -11.28
N PHE A 3 -25.46 -13.52 -10.56
CA PHE A 3 -24.98 -12.22 -10.07
C PHE A 3 -23.81 -12.34 -9.07
N LEU A 4 -23.80 -13.39 -8.23
CA LEU A 4 -22.73 -13.61 -7.26
C LEU A 4 -21.42 -14.02 -7.96
N ILE A 5 -21.53 -14.87 -8.98
CA ILE A 5 -20.38 -15.32 -9.80
C ILE A 5 -19.80 -14.12 -10.58
N LEU A 6 -20.66 -13.30 -11.19
CA LEU A 6 -20.24 -12.09 -11.90
C LEU A 6 -19.58 -11.07 -10.96
N TYR A 7 -20.13 -10.89 -9.75
CA TYR A 7 -19.56 -10.02 -8.73
C TYR A 7 -18.16 -10.51 -8.27
N CYS A 8 -17.99 -11.82 -8.03
CA CYS A 8 -16.69 -12.40 -7.71
C CYS A 8 -15.67 -12.28 -8.86
N LEU A 9 -16.13 -12.34 -10.12
CA LEU A 9 -15.27 -12.13 -11.30
C LEU A 9 -14.84 -10.67 -11.44
N LEU A 10 -15.74 -9.71 -11.20
CA LEU A 10 -15.42 -8.28 -11.25
C LEU A 10 -14.42 -7.87 -10.17
N ILE A 11 -14.54 -8.40 -8.95
CA ILE A 11 -13.57 -8.16 -7.86
C ILE A 11 -12.17 -8.68 -8.23
N LYS A 12 -12.08 -9.77 -9.01
CA LYS A 12 -10.79 -10.29 -9.49
C LYS A 12 -10.15 -9.43 -10.57
N GLN A 13 -10.94 -8.64 -11.30
CA GLN A 13 -10.47 -7.82 -12.42
C GLN A 13 -10.16 -6.37 -12.03
N THR A 14 -10.66 -5.87 -10.91
CA THR A 14 -10.28 -4.53 -10.41
C THR A 14 -8.88 -4.55 -9.81
N LYS A 15 -7.85 -4.50 -10.64
CA LYS A 15 -6.53 -4.01 -10.22
C LYS A 15 -6.62 -2.50 -10.16
N ALA A 16 -6.94 -1.95 -8.98
CA ALA A 16 -6.74 -0.52 -8.76
C ALA A 16 -5.26 -0.22 -8.99
N ASN A 17 -4.98 0.86 -9.73
CA ASN A 17 -3.63 1.34 -10.00
C ASN A 17 -3.06 1.91 -8.70
N ILE A 18 -2.64 1.02 -7.79
CA ILE A 18 -1.98 1.35 -6.54
C ILE A 18 -0.61 0.70 -6.65
N GLU A 19 0.41 1.54 -6.65
CA GLU A 19 1.80 1.09 -6.64
C GLU A 19 2.09 0.56 -5.23
N LYS A 20 2.00 -0.76 -5.14
CA LYS A 20 2.15 -1.49 -3.90
C LYS A 20 2.90 -2.78 -4.13
N GLU A 21 3.65 -3.16 -3.12
CA GLU A 21 4.35 -4.43 -3.07
C GLU A 21 3.95 -5.17 -1.81
N VAL A 22 3.50 -6.42 -1.99
CA VAL A 22 3.10 -7.30 -0.89
C VAL A 22 4.14 -8.39 -0.76
N PHE A 23 4.67 -8.56 0.45
CA PHE A 23 5.74 -9.51 0.71
C PHE A 23 5.56 -10.22 2.04
N ILE A 24 6.17 -11.39 2.16
CA ILE A 24 6.22 -12.15 3.41
C ILE A 24 7.60 -11.89 4.05
N SER A 25 7.60 -11.66 5.36
CA SER A 25 8.82 -11.55 6.14
C SER A 25 9.34 -12.94 6.49
N ASN A 26 10.60 -13.20 6.16
CA ASN A 26 11.29 -14.43 6.46
C ASN A 26 12.58 -14.09 7.20
N VAL A 27 12.98 -14.93 8.14
CA VAL A 27 14.30 -14.81 8.78
C VAL A 27 15.36 -15.26 7.78
N VAL A 28 16.34 -14.40 7.54
CA VAL A 28 17.47 -14.70 6.66
C VAL A 28 18.76 -14.57 7.48
N GLY A 29 19.64 -15.56 7.35
CA GLY A 29 21.00 -15.48 7.88
C GLY A 29 21.87 -14.67 6.92
N ILE A 30 22.50 -13.61 7.42
CA ILE A 30 23.38 -12.72 6.65
C ILE A 30 24.75 -12.62 7.33
N SER A 31 25.80 -12.42 6.54
CA SER A 31 27.13 -12.15 7.11
C SER A 31 27.13 -10.84 7.90
N GLU A 32 27.73 -10.85 9.09
CA GLU A 32 27.89 -9.65 9.92
C GLU A 32 28.59 -8.51 9.17
N LYS A 33 29.54 -8.83 8.27
CA LYS A 33 30.22 -7.83 7.44
C LYS A 33 29.22 -7.08 6.54
N ILE A 34 28.31 -7.81 5.90
CA ILE A 34 27.28 -7.22 5.01
C ILE A 34 26.31 -6.38 5.83
N TYR A 35 25.91 -6.87 7.00
CA TYR A 35 25.04 -6.13 7.90
C TYR A 35 25.66 -4.79 8.32
N LYS A 36 26.93 -4.80 8.73
CA LYS A 36 27.67 -3.58 9.09
C LYS A 36 27.84 -2.64 7.90
N GLU A 37 28.23 -3.15 6.74
CA GLU A 37 28.39 -2.37 5.50
C GLU A 37 27.10 -1.61 5.13
N ILE A 38 25.94 -2.29 5.20
CA ILE A 38 24.65 -1.66 4.93
C ILE A 38 24.23 -0.70 6.03
N SER A 39 24.53 -1.00 7.30
CA SER A 39 24.19 -0.12 8.42
C SER A 39 24.97 1.19 8.33
N GLU A 40 26.28 1.12 8.08
CA GLU A 40 27.14 2.29 7.86
C GLU A 40 26.67 3.10 6.64
N TRP A 41 26.37 2.42 5.54
CA TRP A 41 25.83 3.09 4.35
C TRP A 41 24.49 3.77 4.62
N SER A 42 23.61 3.10 5.36
CA SER A 42 22.31 3.65 5.74
C SER A 42 22.43 4.92 6.56
N GLU A 43 23.40 4.98 7.46
CA GLU A 43 23.67 6.18 8.25
C GLU A 43 24.24 7.31 7.38
N GLN A 44 25.16 6.99 6.47
CA GLN A 44 25.75 7.97 5.54
C GLN A 44 24.72 8.62 4.60
N GLU A 45 23.81 7.82 4.05
CA GLU A 45 22.75 8.31 3.16
C GLU A 45 21.52 8.84 3.92
N GLY A 46 21.49 8.71 5.26
CA GLY A 46 20.38 9.15 6.09
C GLY A 46 19.07 8.43 5.77
N LEU A 47 19.12 7.11 5.54
CA LEU A 47 17.93 6.36 5.18
C LEU A 47 16.90 6.37 6.31
N VAL A 48 15.65 6.36 5.89
CA VAL A 48 14.52 6.31 6.80
C VAL A 48 14.20 4.85 7.11
N THR A 49 14.14 4.54 8.41
CA THR A 49 13.61 3.26 8.90
C THR A 49 12.09 3.32 9.02
N LEU A 50 11.42 2.34 8.41
CA LEU A 50 9.99 2.11 8.44
C LEU A 50 9.70 0.93 9.36
N ILE A 51 8.94 1.18 10.44
CA ILE A 51 8.54 0.16 11.41
C ILE A 51 7.02 0.02 11.33
N PRO A 52 6.47 -1.16 11.03
CA PRO A 52 5.03 -1.36 10.91
C PRO A 52 4.32 -1.30 12.28
N PRO A 53 3.11 -0.73 12.36
CA PRO A 53 2.42 0.00 11.31
C PRO A 53 3.06 1.38 11.10
N TYR A 54 3.45 1.66 9.85
CA TYR A 54 3.99 2.94 9.44
C TYR A 54 3.03 3.66 8.50
N SER A 55 2.43 4.74 8.97
CA SER A 55 1.49 5.56 8.20
C SER A 55 1.76 7.05 8.33
N ILE A 56 2.97 7.42 8.76
CA ILE A 56 3.36 8.81 8.97
C ILE A 56 3.49 9.52 7.62
N GLN A 57 2.80 10.65 7.47
CA GLN A 57 2.95 11.53 6.31
C GLN A 57 4.30 12.26 6.40
N ARG A 58 5.19 11.98 5.45
CA ARG A 58 6.53 12.60 5.39
C ARG A 58 6.75 13.50 4.18
N TYR A 59 5.85 13.48 3.20
CA TYR A 59 5.97 14.28 1.98
C TYR A 59 7.36 14.12 1.35
N GLU A 60 7.79 12.87 1.21
CA GLU A 60 9.04 12.50 0.57
C GLU A 60 9.06 13.01 -0.86
N GLN A 61 10.25 13.33 -1.37
CA GLN A 61 10.42 13.87 -2.72
C GLN A 61 11.37 13.00 -3.53
N ILE A 62 10.99 12.72 -4.77
CA ILE A 62 11.79 11.98 -5.74
C ILE A 62 11.65 12.61 -7.12
N VAL A 63 12.76 12.76 -7.84
CA VAL A 63 12.73 13.23 -9.23
C VAL A 63 12.52 12.01 -10.13
N PRO A 64 11.49 12.01 -11.00
CA PRO A 64 11.23 10.85 -11.84
C PRO A 64 12.28 10.68 -12.95
N PHE A 65 12.44 9.44 -13.38
CA PHE A 65 13.09 9.08 -14.63
C PHE A 65 12.20 9.51 -15.81
N LYS A 66 12.78 10.09 -16.85
CA LYS A 66 12.05 10.50 -18.05
C LYS A 66 11.61 9.29 -18.89
N ASN A 67 12.41 8.24 -18.88
CA ASN A 67 12.16 6.98 -19.57
C ASN A 67 12.95 5.84 -18.91
N ILE A 68 12.70 4.61 -19.37
CA ILE A 68 13.36 3.40 -18.86
C ILE A 68 14.86 3.40 -19.18
N ASP A 69 15.27 4.01 -20.29
CA ASP A 69 16.69 4.07 -20.70
C ASP A 69 17.53 4.89 -19.70
N GLU A 70 16.95 5.95 -19.13
CA GLU A 70 17.60 6.76 -18.10
C GLU A 70 17.84 5.96 -16.81
N ILE A 71 17.01 4.95 -16.52
CA ILE A 71 17.20 4.05 -15.36
C ILE A 71 18.49 3.23 -15.53
N ALA A 72 18.76 2.74 -16.74
CA ALA A 72 19.96 1.95 -17.03
C ALA A 72 21.24 2.80 -16.95
N GLN A 73 21.13 4.10 -17.16
CA GLN A 73 22.24 5.06 -17.14
C GLN A 73 22.43 5.75 -15.79
N ASP A 74 21.54 5.54 -14.81
CA ASP A 74 21.63 6.16 -13.49
C ASP A 74 22.79 5.60 -12.68
N LYS A 75 23.95 6.24 -12.82
CA LYS A 75 25.18 5.93 -12.08
C LYS A 75 25.20 6.54 -10.69
N ILE A 76 24.33 7.51 -10.39
CA ILE A 76 24.45 8.35 -9.18
C ILE A 76 23.35 8.00 -8.15
N GLY A 77 22.28 7.30 -8.53
CA GLY A 77 21.24 6.87 -7.59
C GLY A 77 20.43 8.04 -7.00
N GLN A 78 20.55 9.23 -7.59
CA GLN A 78 19.86 10.45 -7.12
C GLN A 78 18.35 10.42 -7.38
N LYS A 79 17.90 9.54 -8.26
CA LYS A 79 16.50 9.43 -8.69
C LYS A 79 15.77 8.24 -8.07
N GLU A 80 16.34 7.66 -7.02
CA GLU A 80 15.71 6.62 -6.22
C GLU A 80 15.88 6.87 -4.73
N LYS A 81 14.92 6.37 -3.96
CA LYS A 81 14.88 6.50 -2.51
C LYS A 81 14.91 5.11 -1.88
N TRP A 82 15.71 4.97 -0.83
CA TRP A 82 15.84 3.74 -0.08
C TRP A 82 15.29 3.89 1.32
N TYR A 83 14.73 2.80 1.82
CA TYR A 83 14.16 2.70 3.15
C TYR A 83 14.59 1.38 3.79
N ILE A 84 14.84 1.41 5.09
CA ILE A 84 14.99 0.18 5.87
C ILE A 84 13.61 -0.24 6.34
N LEU A 85 13.24 -1.49 6.09
CA LEU A 85 12.07 -2.13 6.67
C LEU A 85 12.54 -2.88 7.92
N ASP A 86 12.12 -2.43 9.09
CA ASP A 86 12.52 -2.98 10.39
C ASP A 86 11.28 -3.35 11.22
N GLY A 87 11.46 -4.09 12.32
CA GLY A 87 10.37 -4.58 13.15
C GLY A 87 9.45 -5.56 12.42
N LEU A 88 9.98 -6.27 11.43
CA LEU A 88 9.24 -7.30 10.69
C LEU A 88 9.22 -8.60 11.51
N GLU A 89 8.04 -9.12 11.77
CA GLU A 89 7.82 -10.42 12.43
C GLU A 89 7.88 -11.53 11.38
N GLU A 90 8.49 -12.66 11.73
CA GLU A 90 8.61 -13.82 10.83
C GLU A 90 7.24 -14.40 10.47
N GLY A 91 7.05 -14.77 9.20
CA GLY A 91 5.82 -15.40 8.70
C GLY A 91 4.66 -14.42 8.47
N ASN A 92 4.79 -13.17 8.92
CA ASN A 92 3.78 -12.14 8.66
C ASN A 92 3.89 -11.59 7.24
N THR A 93 2.73 -11.24 6.68
CA THR A 93 2.61 -10.57 5.39
C THR A 93 2.54 -9.06 5.60
N TYR A 94 3.26 -8.31 4.76
CA TYR A 94 3.34 -6.87 4.81
C TYR A 94 3.00 -6.27 3.45
N GLU A 95 2.49 -5.03 3.46
CA GLU A 95 2.22 -4.23 2.28
C GLU A 95 2.97 -2.91 2.37
N ALA A 96 3.86 -2.66 1.42
CA ALA A 96 4.46 -1.35 1.20
C ALA A 96 3.67 -0.63 0.10
N ARG A 97 3.31 0.63 0.32
CA ARG A 97 2.53 1.44 -0.64
C ARG A 97 3.09 2.83 -0.78
N VAL A 98 3.08 3.33 -2.01
CA VAL A 98 3.29 4.74 -2.29
C VAL A 98 1.93 5.42 -2.51
N SER A 99 1.78 6.63 -1.94
CA SER A 99 0.60 7.48 -2.13
C SER A 99 1.05 8.84 -2.62
N TYR A 100 0.53 9.28 -3.76
CA TYR A 100 0.90 10.53 -4.41
C TYR A 100 -0.31 11.19 -5.08
N ALA A 101 -0.15 12.45 -5.48
CA ALA A 101 -1.22 13.20 -6.15
C ALA A 101 -1.44 12.67 -7.57
N ALA A 102 -2.68 12.28 -7.89
CA ALA A 102 -3.10 11.76 -9.19
C ALA A 102 -2.87 12.74 -10.37
N THR A 103 -2.64 14.02 -10.08
CA THR A 103 -2.26 15.03 -11.09
C THR A 103 -0.81 14.91 -11.56
N SER A 104 -0.02 14.01 -10.99
CA SER A 104 1.37 13.74 -11.39
C SER A 104 1.40 12.49 -12.26
N PRO A 105 1.69 12.61 -13.57
CA PRO A 105 1.71 11.48 -14.51
C PRO A 105 3.00 10.67 -14.29
N THR A 106 2.98 9.79 -13.30
CA THR A 106 4.16 9.06 -12.84
C THR A 106 3.78 7.72 -12.28
N THR A 107 4.57 6.73 -12.63
CA THR A 107 4.47 5.37 -12.13
C THR A 107 5.64 5.10 -11.19
N PHE A 108 5.36 4.73 -9.93
CA PHE A 108 6.39 4.28 -9.00
C PHE A 108 6.63 2.78 -9.10
N VAL A 109 7.90 2.41 -8.97
CA VAL A 109 8.36 1.04 -8.90
C VAL A 109 8.93 0.81 -7.51
N LEU A 110 8.34 -0.14 -6.79
CA LEU A 110 8.77 -0.57 -5.46
C LEU A 110 9.47 -1.91 -5.61
N GLU A 111 10.65 -2.03 -5.03
CA GLU A 111 11.42 -3.27 -5.04
C GLU A 111 11.88 -3.59 -3.63
N ILE A 112 11.46 -4.76 -3.14
CA ILE A 112 11.77 -5.22 -1.79
C ILE A 112 12.84 -6.28 -1.89
N MET A 113 13.94 -6.08 -1.17
CA MET A 113 15.12 -6.92 -1.27
C MET A 113 15.74 -7.21 0.09
N GLY A 114 16.45 -8.33 0.14
CA GLY A 114 17.29 -8.67 1.28
C GLY A 114 18.56 -7.81 1.31
N PHE A 115 19.25 -7.83 2.46
CA PHE A 115 20.50 -7.10 2.64
C PHE A 115 21.57 -7.53 1.62
N GLU A 116 21.70 -8.82 1.32
CA GLU A 116 22.71 -9.30 0.36
C GLU A 116 22.48 -8.77 -1.07
N GLU A 117 21.22 -8.77 -1.52
CA GLU A 117 20.84 -8.26 -2.83
C GLU A 117 21.07 -6.74 -2.92
N ALA A 118 20.69 -6.00 -1.87
CA ALA A 118 20.95 -4.58 -1.78
C ALA A 118 22.45 -4.26 -1.81
N ALA A 119 23.26 -4.99 -1.02
CA ALA A 119 24.72 -4.84 -1.01
C ALA A 119 25.32 -5.06 -2.42
N ASN A 120 24.83 -6.04 -3.17
CA ASN A 120 25.29 -6.30 -4.53
C ASN A 120 24.94 -5.17 -5.50
N ILE A 121 23.78 -4.51 -5.32
CA ILE A 121 23.40 -3.33 -6.09
C ILE A 121 24.31 -2.15 -5.74
N PHE A 122 24.58 -1.92 -4.46
CA PHE A 122 25.47 -0.83 -4.02
C PHE A 122 26.92 -1.03 -4.47
N LYS A 123 27.45 -2.25 -4.39
CA LYS A 123 28.80 -2.58 -4.87
C LYS A 123 28.97 -2.30 -6.35
N ARG A 124 27.97 -2.70 -7.17
CA ARG A 124 27.94 -2.40 -8.60
C ARG A 124 27.94 -0.91 -8.90
N ARG A 125 27.31 -0.08 -8.05
CA ARG A 125 27.34 1.38 -8.24
C ARG A 125 28.66 2.02 -7.90
N LYS A 126 29.29 1.60 -6.80
CA LYS A 126 30.54 2.20 -6.34
C LYS A 126 31.78 1.63 -7.04
N ASN A 127 31.62 0.70 -8.00
CA ASN A 127 32.74 -0.04 -8.62
C ASN A 127 33.70 -0.64 -7.58
N LEU A 128 33.19 -1.09 -6.44
CA LEU A 128 34.02 -1.67 -5.38
C LEU A 128 34.30 -3.14 -5.68
N GLU A 129 35.58 -3.50 -5.71
CA GLU A 129 36.02 -4.89 -5.93
C GLU A 129 35.51 -5.83 -4.83
N ILE A 130 35.21 -7.07 -5.23
CA ILE A 130 34.66 -8.11 -4.37
C ILE A 130 35.77 -8.64 -3.46
N THR A 131 35.95 -8.07 -2.27
CA THR A 131 36.78 -8.71 -1.24
C THR A 131 35.98 -9.82 -0.57
N GLN A 132 36.09 -11.04 -1.11
CA GLN A 132 35.70 -12.27 -0.42
C GLN A 132 36.52 -12.36 0.87
N SER A 133 35.84 -12.37 2.01
CA SER A 133 36.47 -12.47 3.33
C SER A 133 35.91 -13.68 4.07
N ASN A 134 36.82 -14.55 4.51
CA ASN A 134 36.57 -15.90 5.04
C ASN A 134 36.23 -15.94 6.54
N SER A 135 35.56 -14.93 7.10
CA SER A 135 35.16 -14.94 8.51
C SER A 135 33.66 -14.72 8.64
N GLN A 136 32.92 -15.82 8.71
CA GLN A 136 31.45 -15.85 8.60
C GLN A 136 30.81 -16.03 9.97
N GLN A 137 30.73 -14.95 10.75
CA GLN A 137 29.69 -14.86 11.76
C GLN A 137 28.37 -14.52 11.05
N ILE A 138 27.41 -15.44 11.13
CA ILE A 138 26.09 -15.31 10.51
C ILE A 138 25.15 -14.71 11.55
N ILE A 139 24.53 -13.59 11.20
CA ILE A 139 23.50 -12.91 11.98
C ILE A 139 22.16 -13.20 11.32
N THR A 140 21.17 -13.60 12.09
CA THR A 140 19.80 -13.74 11.59
C THR A 140 19.08 -12.40 11.66
N THR A 141 18.39 -12.02 10.59
CA THR A 141 17.59 -10.79 10.56
C THR A 141 16.32 -10.98 9.76
N THR A 142 15.27 -10.24 10.13
CA THR A 142 14.06 -10.07 9.33
C THR A 142 14.05 -8.76 8.56
N LYS A 143 15.08 -7.90 8.76
CA LYS A 143 15.16 -6.60 8.11
C LYS A 143 15.28 -6.75 6.60
N LYS A 144 14.62 -5.85 5.88
CA LYS A 144 14.68 -5.76 4.42
C LYS A 144 14.95 -4.32 4.01
N LEU A 145 15.33 -4.12 2.75
CA LEU A 145 15.37 -2.79 2.14
C LEU A 145 14.27 -2.65 1.11
N LEU A 146 13.69 -1.45 1.07
CA LEU A 146 12.75 -1.04 0.04
C LEU A 146 13.41 0.03 -0.81
N ARG A 147 13.49 -0.23 -2.11
CA ARG A 147 13.89 0.73 -3.13
C ARG A 147 12.66 1.28 -3.82
N VAL A 148 12.56 2.60 -3.90
CA VAL A 148 11.48 3.33 -4.56
C VAL A 148 12.06 4.12 -5.72
N LYS A 149 11.53 3.89 -6.92
CA LYS A 149 11.83 4.66 -8.14
C LYS A 149 10.55 5.30 -8.63
N ALA A 150 10.66 6.42 -9.32
CA ALA A 150 9.55 7.08 -9.98
C ALA A 150 9.85 7.23 -11.47
N ILE A 151 8.94 6.81 -12.34
CA ILE A 151 9.08 6.90 -13.80
C ILE A 151 7.98 7.82 -14.29
N TYR A 152 8.34 8.87 -15.03
CA TYR A 152 7.37 9.77 -15.62
C TYR A 152 6.61 9.04 -16.75
N GLU A 153 5.29 8.92 -16.61
CA GLU A 153 4.44 8.24 -17.57
C GLU A 153 3.25 9.11 -17.91
N GLY A 154 3.27 9.70 -19.11
CA GLY A 154 2.16 10.46 -19.68
C GLY A 154 2.57 11.82 -20.24
N VAL A 155 1.55 12.64 -20.51
CA VAL A 155 1.72 14.00 -21.04
C VAL A 155 1.11 14.97 -20.04
N SER A 156 1.86 16.02 -19.70
CA SER A 156 1.37 17.12 -18.86
C SER A 156 1.36 18.41 -19.67
N ASN A 157 0.32 19.22 -19.48
CA ASN A 157 0.28 20.58 -20.04
C ASN A 157 1.20 21.55 -19.29
N VAL A 158 1.80 21.12 -18.16
CA VAL A 158 2.76 21.92 -17.40
C VAL A 158 4.17 21.68 -17.96
N PRO A 159 4.85 22.71 -18.52
CA PRO A 159 6.18 22.54 -19.08
C PRO A 159 7.21 22.16 -18.01
N GLY A 160 8.04 21.16 -18.33
CA GLY A 160 9.09 20.65 -17.46
C GLY A 160 8.59 19.84 -16.27
N ARG A 161 7.34 19.36 -16.27
CA ARG A 161 6.78 18.54 -15.19
C ARG A 161 7.55 17.23 -14.99
N GLU A 162 8.10 16.69 -16.06
CA GLU A 162 8.89 15.45 -16.13
C GLU A 162 10.23 15.52 -15.40
N SER A 163 10.69 16.72 -15.01
CA SER A 163 11.95 16.90 -14.27
C SER A 163 11.73 17.48 -12.87
N ARG A 164 10.46 17.67 -12.45
CA ARG A 164 10.15 18.21 -11.12
C ARG A 164 10.04 17.09 -10.10
N PRO A 165 10.50 17.31 -8.86
CA PRO A 165 10.28 16.36 -7.78
C PRO A 165 8.79 16.11 -7.55
N ILE A 166 8.46 14.85 -7.31
CA ILE A 166 7.11 14.40 -6.99
C ILE A 166 7.08 14.12 -5.50
N ILE A 167 6.07 14.71 -4.86
CA ILE A 167 5.81 14.51 -3.45
C ILE A 167 4.98 13.26 -3.29
N TYR A 168 5.43 12.35 -2.42
CA TYR A 168 4.74 11.12 -2.10
C TYR A 168 4.83 10.79 -0.62
N ASN A 169 3.96 9.90 -0.17
CA ASN A 169 4.01 9.28 1.14
C ASN A 169 4.27 7.79 0.97
N ILE A 170 5.06 7.23 1.89
CA ILE A 170 5.30 5.80 1.98
C ILE A 170 4.56 5.23 3.19
N VAL A 171 3.88 4.11 2.99
CA VAL A 171 3.12 3.40 4.02
C VAL A 171 3.63 1.97 4.09
N LEU A 172 3.81 1.45 5.30
CA LEU A 172 4.16 0.05 5.56
C LEU A 172 3.19 -0.52 6.58
N GLU A 173 2.38 -1.49 6.18
CA GLU A 173 1.35 -2.08 7.03
C GLU A 173 1.47 -3.60 7.11
N THR A 174 1.11 -4.17 8.27
CA THR A 174 0.92 -5.61 8.42
C THR A 174 -0.45 -6.00 7.86
N LEU A 175 -0.45 -7.00 6.98
CA LEU A 175 -1.65 -7.62 6.44
C LEU A 175 -2.03 -8.85 7.27
N THR A 176 -3.31 -8.96 7.60
CA THR A 176 -3.90 -10.16 8.21
C THR A 176 -4.99 -10.65 7.27
N TYR A 177 -4.88 -11.88 6.77
CA TYR A 177 -5.76 -12.43 5.72
C TYR A 177 -5.85 -11.56 4.45
N GLY A 178 -4.76 -10.90 4.08
CA GLY A 178 -4.69 -10.03 2.90
C GLY A 178 -5.33 -8.64 3.08
N VAL A 179 -5.80 -8.32 4.29
CA VAL A 179 -6.40 -7.02 4.62
C VAL A 179 -5.53 -6.31 5.65
N PRO A 180 -5.31 -4.99 5.54
CA PRO A 180 -4.59 -4.23 6.56
C PRO A 180 -5.22 -4.41 7.94
N ARG A 181 -4.41 -4.65 8.96
CA ARG A 181 -4.89 -4.87 10.34
C ARG A 181 -5.81 -3.75 10.83
N VAL A 182 -5.53 -2.51 10.42
CA VAL A 182 -6.33 -1.32 10.77
C VAL A 182 -7.74 -1.37 10.17
N ALA A 183 -7.91 -1.96 8.98
CA ALA A 183 -9.18 -2.02 8.27
C ALA A 183 -10.19 -2.98 8.92
N PHE A 184 -9.76 -3.95 9.74
CA PHE A 184 -10.68 -4.85 10.46
C PHE A 184 -11.63 -4.09 11.41
N LYS A 185 -11.16 -3.01 12.03
CA LYS A 185 -12.02 -2.16 12.86
C LYS A 185 -13.17 -1.57 12.04
N LEU A 186 -12.87 -1.08 10.85
CA LEU A 186 -13.85 -0.52 9.93
C LEU A 186 -14.82 -1.59 9.41
N ILE A 187 -14.32 -2.78 9.06
CA ILE A 187 -15.16 -3.92 8.63
C ILE A 187 -16.15 -4.29 9.72
N LEU A 188 -15.70 -4.39 10.98
CA LEU A 188 -16.56 -4.72 12.11
C LEU A 188 -17.63 -3.64 12.35
N THR A 189 -17.25 -2.36 12.29
CA THR A 189 -18.20 -1.25 12.41
C THR A 189 -19.23 -1.26 11.28
N LEU A 190 -18.80 -1.49 10.04
CA LEU A 190 -19.70 -1.57 8.90
C LEU A 190 -20.68 -2.75 9.04
N ALA A 191 -20.20 -3.92 9.44
CA ALA A 191 -21.03 -5.08 9.68
C ALA A 191 -22.09 -4.82 10.77
N LEU A 192 -21.71 -4.12 11.85
CA LEU A 192 -22.64 -3.72 12.90
C LEU A 192 -23.72 -2.76 12.38
N ILE A 193 -23.34 -1.73 11.63
CA ILE A 193 -24.29 -0.75 11.06
C ILE A 193 -25.26 -1.44 10.10
N LEU A 194 -24.75 -2.31 9.23
CA LEU A 194 -25.58 -3.10 8.31
C LEU A 194 -26.52 -4.04 9.06
N GLY A 195 -26.02 -4.69 10.12
CA GLY A 195 -26.83 -5.54 10.99
C GLY A 195 -27.97 -4.78 11.65
N VAL A 196 -27.70 -3.63 12.26
CA VAL A 196 -28.73 -2.77 12.88
C VAL A 196 -29.72 -2.27 11.82
N GLY A 197 -29.23 -1.80 10.68
CA GLY A 197 -30.08 -1.35 9.58
C GLY A 197 -31.04 -2.44 9.10
N TYR A 198 -30.51 -3.64 8.88
CA TYR A 198 -31.28 -4.76 8.35
C TYR A 198 -32.24 -5.37 9.39
N PHE A 199 -31.78 -5.62 10.62
CA PHE A 199 -32.59 -6.33 11.63
C PHE A 199 -33.50 -5.41 12.44
N ILE A 200 -33.19 -4.12 12.55
CA ILE A 200 -33.95 -3.18 13.39
C ILE A 200 -34.66 -2.15 12.52
N CYS A 201 -33.92 -1.40 11.70
CA CYS A 201 -34.51 -0.29 10.96
C CYS A 201 -35.51 -0.76 9.90
N VAL A 202 -35.18 -1.80 9.13
CA VAL A 202 -36.07 -2.31 8.07
C VAL A 202 -37.41 -2.83 8.62
N PRO A 203 -37.46 -3.70 9.66
CA PRO A 203 -38.74 -4.14 10.22
C PRO A 203 -39.57 -3.00 10.83
N LEU A 204 -38.92 -2.06 11.53
CA LEU A 204 -39.63 -0.91 12.12
C LEU A 204 -40.25 -0.02 11.04
N PHE A 205 -39.50 0.25 9.97
CA PHE A 205 -39.99 1.04 8.85
C PHE A 205 -41.12 0.33 8.12
N TYR A 206 -40.96 -0.97 7.87
CA TYR A 206 -41.99 -1.79 7.23
C TYR A 206 -43.29 -1.83 8.06
N SER A 207 -43.20 -2.06 9.38
CA SER A 207 -44.35 -2.04 10.28
C SER A 207 -45.04 -0.67 10.31
N SER A 208 -44.26 0.41 10.31
CA SER A 208 -44.81 1.78 10.30
C SER A 208 -45.53 2.09 8.99
N LEU A 209 -44.98 1.66 7.85
CA LEU A 209 -45.62 1.78 6.54
C LEU A 209 -46.93 1.01 6.47
N GLN A 210 -46.97 -0.23 6.97
CA GLN A 210 -48.20 -1.03 7.00
C GLN A 210 -49.31 -0.33 7.79
N LYS A 211 -49.00 0.18 8.99
CA LYS A 211 -49.97 0.95 9.79
C LYS A 211 -50.49 2.19 9.07
N LEU A 212 -49.62 2.93 8.38
CA LEU A 212 -50.03 4.10 7.60
C LEU A 212 -50.95 3.74 6.43
N ILE A 213 -50.66 2.62 5.75
CA ILE A 213 -51.49 2.11 4.66
C ILE A 213 -52.87 1.70 5.18
N GLU A 214 -52.93 0.98 6.31
CA GLU A 214 -54.19 0.58 6.95
C GLU A 214 -55.05 1.80 7.32
N VAL A 215 -54.47 2.80 7.99
CA VAL A 215 -55.18 4.05 8.35
C VAL A 215 -55.68 4.79 7.11
N ALA A 216 -54.89 4.82 6.03
CA ALA A 216 -55.29 5.44 4.78
C ALA A 216 -56.44 4.69 4.08
N GLN A 217 -56.50 3.36 4.18
CA GLN A 217 -57.60 2.54 3.65
C GLN A 217 -58.89 2.79 4.44
N VAL A 218 -58.84 2.72 5.77
CA VAL A 218 -60.00 2.99 6.63
C VAL A 218 -60.57 4.40 6.41
N ASN A 219 -59.71 5.42 6.33
CA ASN A 219 -60.15 6.78 6.04
C ASN A 219 -60.78 6.95 4.65
N ARG A 220 -60.40 6.13 3.65
CA ARG A 220 -61.04 6.14 2.33
C ARG A 220 -62.43 5.52 2.37
N GLU A 221 -62.63 4.45 3.13
CA GLU A 221 -63.94 3.80 3.30
C GLU A 221 -64.92 4.72 4.03
N VAL A 222 -64.51 5.31 5.16
CA VAL A 222 -65.33 6.28 5.92
C VAL A 222 -65.75 7.49 5.05
N ASN A 223 -64.87 7.96 4.17
CA ASN A 223 -65.19 9.07 3.26
C ASN A 223 -66.10 8.66 2.09
N ARG A 224 -66.21 7.38 1.75
CA ARG A 224 -67.18 6.88 0.75
C ARG A 224 -68.57 6.81 1.36
N GLU A 225 -68.72 6.24 2.55
CA GLU A 225 -70.02 6.16 3.24
C GLU A 225 -70.63 7.55 3.49
N LYS A 226 -69.82 8.57 3.76
CA LYS A 226 -70.32 9.95 3.93
C LYS A 226 -70.84 10.62 2.65
N ARG A 227 -70.59 10.03 1.47
CA ARG A 227 -70.98 10.58 0.17
C ARG A 227 -72.20 9.89 -0.43
N GLU A 228 -72.60 8.75 0.13
CA GLU A 228 -73.84 8.03 -0.18
C GLU A 228 -74.98 8.53 0.72
#